data_AF-A0A3P6RT50-F1
#
_entry.id   AF-A0A3P6RT50-F1
#
_cell.length_a   1.000
_cell.length_b   1.000
_cell.length_c   1.000
_cell.angle_alpha   90.00
_cell.angle_beta   90.00
_cell.angle_gamma   90.00
#
_symmetry.space_group_name_H-M   'P 1'
#
loop_
_entity.id
_entity.type
_entity.pdbx_description
1 polymer ?
#
loop_
_entity_poly.entity_id
_entity_poly.type
_entity_poly.pdbx_seq_one_letter_code
_entity_poly.pdbx_strand_id
1 'polypeptide(L)' 'MLEVDYEEEKGMKAYRGDDNHIRLFRPELNMARMRKTAERSAFPDFDGNELLECMKEWVSDSEMQTCYLCCSV' A
#
# COMPACT_ATOMS: atom_id res chain seq x y z
N MET A 1 -24.84 3.29 10.70
CA MET A 1 -24.39 2.73 9.41
C MET A 1 -23.96 3.92 8.57
N LEU A 2 -22.86 4.55 8.99
CA LEU A 2 -22.29 5.71 8.31
C LEU A 2 -21.17 5.18 7.42
N GLU A 3 -21.28 5.57 6.15
CA GLU A 3 -20.21 5.77 5.15
C GLU A 3 -18.94 4.94 5.39
N VAL A 4 -18.82 3.83 4.68
CA VAL A 4 -17.50 3.22 4.43
C VAL A 4 -16.82 4.16 3.44
N ASP A 5 -15.97 5.02 3.99
CA ASP A 5 -15.35 6.15 3.33
C ASP A 5 -14.62 5.76 2.03
N TYR A 6 -14.81 6.60 1.01
CA TYR A 6 -14.12 6.62 -0.30
C TYR A 6 -12.57 6.62 -0.20
N GLU A 7 -12.01 6.67 1.00
CA GLU A 7 -10.60 6.78 1.31
C GLU A 7 -9.85 5.43 1.26
N GLU A 8 -10.54 4.29 1.45
CA GLU A 8 -9.91 2.97 1.26
C GLU A 8 -9.52 2.70 -0.20
N GLU A 9 -10.10 3.44 -1.16
CA GLU A 9 -9.70 3.38 -2.56
C GLU A 9 -8.37 4.08 -2.88
N LYS A 10 -7.74 4.78 -1.94
CA LYS A 10 -6.45 5.45 -2.18
C LYS A 10 -5.30 4.96 -1.29
N GLY A 11 -5.60 4.18 -0.25
CA GLY A 11 -4.61 3.71 0.72
C GLY A 11 -4.35 2.20 0.67
N MET A 12 -3.16 1.79 1.09
CA MET A 12 -2.86 0.43 1.58
C MET A 12 -2.58 0.51 3.08
N LYS A 13 -3.10 -0.46 3.83
CA LYS A 13 -2.85 -0.56 5.28
C LYS A 13 -1.86 -1.69 5.53
N ALA A 14 -0.84 -1.38 6.33
CA ALA A 14 0.11 -2.35 6.86
C ALA A 14 -0.12 -2.51 8.36
N TYR A 15 -0.15 -3.75 8.83
CA TYR A 15 -0.33 -4.10 10.23
C TYR A 15 0.88 -4.90 10.70
N ARG A 16 1.42 -4.54 11.87
CA ARG A 16 2.44 -5.32 12.56
C ARG A 16 1.76 -6.21 13.59
N GLY A 17 1.90 -7.53 13.43
CA GLY A 17 1.41 -8.49 14.42
C GLY A 17 2.30 -8.52 15.66
N ASP A 18 1.79 -9.12 16.74
CA ASP A 18 2.56 -9.36 17.96
C ASP A 18 3.77 -10.30 17.72
N ASP A 19 3.73 -11.06 16.62
CA ASP A 19 4.80 -11.89 16.08
C ASP A 19 5.87 -11.09 15.32
N ASN A 20 5.80 -9.75 15.34
CA ASN A 20 6.60 -8.83 14.53
C ASN A 20 6.47 -9.05 13.01
N HIS A 21 5.50 -9.82 12.54
CA HIS A 21 5.28 -10.00 11.10
C HIS A 21 4.39 -8.90 10.55
N ILE A 22 4.79 -8.38 9.38
CA ILE A 22 4.01 -7.37 8.66
C ILE A 22 2.97 -8.05 7.78
N ARG A 23 1.73 -7.58 7.86
CA ARG A 23 0.60 -8.04 7.06
C ARG A 23 0.02 -6.86 6.31
N LEU A 24 -0.06 -6.99 4.99
CA LEU A 24 -0.61 -5.95 4.11
C LEU A 24 -2.04 -6.32 3.72
N PHE A 25 -2.93 -5.35 3.72
CA PHE A 25 -4.32 -5.56 3.29
C PHE A 25 -4.45 -5.41 1.78
N ARG A 26 -4.72 -6.53 1.09
CA ARG A 26 -4.98 -6.61 -0.36
C ARG A 26 -3.94 -5.85 -1.22
N PRO A 27 -2.63 -6.11 -1.04
CA PRO A 27 -1.57 -5.35 -1.70
C PRO A 27 -1.66 -5.40 -3.24
N GLU A 28 -2.00 -6.56 -3.81
CA GLU A 28 -2.15 -6.76 -5.26
C GLU A 28 -3.15 -5.80 -5.90
N LEU A 29 -4.30 -5.60 -5.26
CA LEU A 29 -5.35 -4.70 -5.75
C LEU A 29 -4.91 -3.23 -5.67
N ASN A 30 -4.11 -2.89 -4.65
CA ASN A 30 -3.55 -1.55 -4.52
C ASN A 30 -2.51 -1.29 -5.62
N MET A 31 -1.60 -2.25 -5.87
CA MET A 31 -0.58 -2.13 -6.92
C MET A 31 -1.20 -2.04 -8.33
N ALA A 32 -2.19 -2.86 -8.64
CA ALA A 32 -2.90 -2.78 -9.92
C ALA A 32 -3.54 -1.41 -10.16
N ARG A 33 -4.12 -0.82 -9.11
CA ARG A 33 -4.69 0.53 -9.16
C ARG A 33 -3.60 1.61 -9.28
N MET A 34 -2.51 1.49 -8.51
CA MET A 34 -1.39 2.42 -8.57
C MET A 34 -0.79 2.46 -9.98
N ARG A 35 -0.60 1.31 -10.62
CA ARG A 35 -0.12 1.20 -11.99
C ARG A 35 -1.07 1.89 -13.00
N LYS A 36 -2.38 1.67 -12.87
CA LYS A 36 -3.39 2.33 -13.72
C LYS A 36 -3.37 3.86 -13.58
N THR A 37 -3.14 4.37 -12.38
CA THR A 37 -3.03 5.82 -12.16
C THR A 37 -1.69 6.36 -12.68
N ALA A 38 -0.58 5.64 -12.48
CA ALA A 38 0.73 5.99 -13.02
C ALA A 38 0.70 6.09 -14.56
N GLU A 39 0.05 5.14 -15.24
CA GLU A 39 -0.16 5.15 -16.68
C GLU A 39 -0.93 6.39 -17.15
N ARG A 40 -2.02 6.75 -16.46
CA ARG A 40 -2.80 7.97 -16.76
C ARG A 40 -2.01 9.26 -16.52
N SER A 41 -1.12 9.25 -15.54
CA SER A 41 -0.24 10.38 -15.19
C SER A 41 1.05 10.40 -16.01
N ALA A 42 1.21 9.51 -17.01
CA ALA A 42 2.39 9.39 -17.85
C ALA A 42 3.71 9.10 -17.08
N PHE A 43 3.62 8.45 -15.92
CA PHE A 43 4.79 7.95 -15.21
C PHE A 43 5.33 6.67 -15.86
N PRO A 44 6.64 6.37 -15.67
CA PRO A 44 7.20 5.08 -16.06
C PRO A 44 6.45 3.93 -15.40
N ASP A 45 6.31 2.83 -16.15
CA ASP A 45 5.78 1.59 -15.60
C ASP A 45 6.75 1.00 -14.57
N PHE A 46 6.23 0.24 -13.61
CA PHE A 46 7.02 -0.36 -12.53
C PHE A 46 6.50 -1.77 -12.18
N ASP A 47 7.37 -2.60 -11.61
CA ASP A 47 6.96 -3.89 -11.07
C ASP A 47 6.30 -3.69 -9.69
N GLY A 48 5.00 -3.98 -9.61
CA GLY A 48 4.24 -3.88 -8.37
C GLY A 48 4.77 -4.78 -7.26
N ASN A 49 5.39 -5.92 -7.59
CA ASN A 49 5.98 -6.82 -6.61
C ASN A 49 7.26 -6.24 -6.00
N GLU A 50 8.15 -5.67 -6.82
CA GLU A 50 9.37 -5.04 -6.34
C GLU A 50 9.06 -3.86 -5.42
N LEU A 51 8.12 -3.01 -5.84
CA LEU A 51 7.66 -1.89 -5.01
C LEU A 51 7.05 -2.37 -3.70
N LEU A 52 6.30 -3.48 -3.72
CA LEU A 52 5.70 -4.07 -2.54
C LEU A 52 6.76 -4.58 -1.54
N GLU A 53 7.82 -5.21 -2.02
CA GLU A 53 8.95 -5.65 -1.19
C GLU A 53 9.66 -4.44 -0.55
N CYS A 54 9.93 -3.38 -1.31
CA CYS A 54 10.48 -2.14 -0.76
C CYS A 54 9.58 -1.53 0.33
N MET A 55 8.26 -1.55 0.13
CA MET A 55 7.31 -1.07 1.15
C MET A 55 7.35 -1.94 2.41
N LYS A 56 7.45 -3.27 2.27
CA LYS A 56 7.56 -4.18 3.43
C LYS A 56 8.82 -3.91 4.24
N GLU A 57 9.95 -3.73 3.57
CA GLU A 57 11.22 -3.40 4.22
C GLU A 57 11.15 -2.05 4.94
N TRP A 58 10.59 -1.03 4.29
CA TRP A 58 10.41 0.29 4.88
C TRP A 58 9.49 0.27 6.11
N VAL A 59 8.36 -0.45 6.04
CA VAL A 59 7.46 -0.60 7.20
C VAL A 59 8.14 -1.42 8.31
N SER A 60 8.99 -2.39 7.96
CA SER A 60 9.74 -3.20 8.93
C SER A 60 10.70 -2.37 9.76
N ASP A 61 11.37 -1.41 9.13
CA ASP A 61 12.26 -0.46 9.80
C ASP A 61 11.49 0.58 10.64
N SER A 62 10.24 0.87 10.28
CA SER A 62 9.39 1.79 11.06
C SER A 62 8.90 1.19 12.38
N GLU A 63 8.94 1.94 13.49
CA GLU A 63 8.43 1.50 14.80
C GLU A 63 6.88 1.47 14.89
N MET A 64 6.17 1.75 13.80
CA MET A 64 4.72 1.86 13.81
C MET A 64 4.02 0.50 13.79
N GLN A 65 2.97 0.36 14.58
CA GLN A 65 2.09 -0.82 14.61
C GLN A 65 1.11 -0.86 13.42
N THR A 66 0.71 0.30 12.91
CA THR A 66 -0.13 0.41 11.72
C THR A 66 0.33 1.58 10.88
N CYS A 67 0.62 1.32 9.60
CA CYS A 67 0.99 2.36 8.64
C CYS A 67 -0.10 2.46 7.57
N TYR A 68 -0.52 3.68 7.29
CA TYR A 68 -1.33 4.02 6.12
C TYR A 68 -0.39 4.51 5.03
N LEU A 69 -0.21 3.73 3.97
CA LEU A 69 0.46 4.18 2.76
C LEU A 69 -0.60 4.74 1.82
N CYS A 70 -0.63 6.07 1.69
CA CYS A 70 -1.38 6.74 0.65
C CYS A 70 -0.60 6.60 -0.67
N CYS A 71 -1.03 5.70 -1.54
CA CYS A 71 -0.49 5.58 -2.89
C CYS A 71 -1.21 6.60 -3.79
N SER A 72 -0.87 7.87 -3.62
CA SER A 72 -1.20 8.92 -4.59
C SER A 72 -0.06 8.99 -5.61
N VAL A 73 -0.34 8.51 -6.82
CA VAL A 73 0.41 8.81 -8.05
C VAL A 73 -0.31 9.92 -8.82
#